data_AF-A0A0F2JGB0-F1
#
_entry.id   AF-A0A0F2JGB0-F1
#
_cell.length_a   1.000
_cell.length_b   1.000
_cell.length_c   1.000
_cell.angle_alpha   90.00
_cell.angle_beta   90.00
_cell.angle_gamma   90.00
#
_symmetry.space_group_name_H-M   'P 1'
#
loop_
_entity.id
_entity.type
_entity.pdbx_description
1 polymer ?
#
loop_
_entity_poly.entity_id
_entity_poly.type
_entity_poly.pdbx_seq_one_letter_code
_entity_poly.pdbx_strand_id
1 'polypeptide(L)'
;MGIFLQSMSAKLGIATGHNLPEMSSKVFSRKTNWFFWIEAEFAAMATDLAEFLGGTLGLYLLFGIPMIYAGLIIGALTFLIVYMEKYGQRVVEWIIGTLVAVITIAYTIEVFLAKPDWAQVGIHTLIPSLPNGEAVLIAVGMLGATVMPHVIYLHSQLVQARNKKDDTEEQKRKHLRMERIDITIAMNIAFLVNAAMVIVAAAVFFRNGIAVDTIEQAHKSLEPLLGTLSSGAFGIALLASGLSSSAVGTMAGQTIMKGFVGLSIPINIRRLITMTPALIIIALGVNPMYALIMSQVALSFALPFAIVPMLLITSRKDLMGSLVNKPLTKIAGWIITSLIVGLNAVLLYLTFTGNS
;
A
#
# COMPACT_ATOMS: atom_id res chain seq x y z
N MET A 1 10.35 -4.49 -7.01
CA MET A 1 9.14 -4.33 -7.86
C MET A 1 8.50 -2.96 -7.71
N GLY A 2 8.22 -2.49 -6.48
CA GLY A 2 7.59 -1.19 -6.24
C GLY A 2 8.26 0.01 -6.94
N ILE A 3 9.58 0.18 -6.81
CA ILE A 3 10.33 1.25 -7.50
C ILE A 3 10.07 1.26 -9.01
N PHE A 4 10.07 0.09 -9.63
CA PHE A 4 9.88 -0.06 -11.08
C PHE A 4 8.48 0.37 -11.50
N LEU A 5 7.44 -0.13 -10.80
CA LEU A 5 6.04 0.17 -11.13
C LEU A 5 5.69 1.63 -10.85
N GLN A 6 6.13 2.20 -9.73
CA GLN A 6 5.94 3.61 -9.42
C GLN A 6 6.66 4.52 -10.43
N SER A 7 7.88 4.17 -10.82
CA SER A 7 8.62 4.90 -11.87
C SER A 7 7.91 4.86 -13.23
N MET A 8 7.23 3.76 -13.53
CA MET A 8 6.44 3.65 -14.76
C MET A 8 5.14 4.46 -14.71
N SER A 9 4.46 4.45 -13.57
CA SER A 9 3.29 5.30 -13.32
C SER A 9 3.64 6.79 -13.44
N ALA A 10 4.72 7.22 -12.79
CA ALA A 10 5.24 8.59 -12.88
C ALA A 10 5.55 8.97 -14.33
N LYS A 11 6.25 8.08 -15.05
CA LYS A 11 6.59 8.27 -16.46
C LYS A 11 5.34 8.45 -17.33
N LEU A 12 4.29 7.65 -17.12
CA LEU A 12 3.03 7.78 -17.85
C LEU A 12 2.40 9.16 -17.63
N GLY A 13 2.32 9.61 -16.37
CA GLY A 13 1.79 10.93 -16.03
C GLY A 13 2.58 12.08 -16.66
N ILE A 14 3.92 12.01 -16.62
CA ILE A 14 4.80 13.03 -17.22
C ILE A 14 4.70 13.05 -18.75
N ALA A 15 4.65 11.88 -19.39
CA ALA A 15 4.69 11.77 -20.84
C ALA A 15 3.36 12.17 -21.49
N THR A 16 2.25 11.70 -20.93
CA THR A 16 0.91 11.87 -21.52
C THR A 16 0.16 13.09 -20.97
N GLY A 17 0.56 13.61 -19.80
CA GLY A 17 -0.19 14.65 -19.10
C GLY A 17 -1.57 14.20 -18.59
N HIS A 18 -1.83 12.90 -18.58
CA HIS A 18 -3.07 12.28 -18.14
C HIS A 18 -2.76 11.17 -17.14
N ASN A 19 -3.69 10.89 -16.23
CA ASN A 19 -3.49 9.81 -15.26
C ASN A 19 -3.77 8.45 -15.92
N LEU A 20 -3.31 7.37 -15.28
CA LEU A 20 -3.48 6.01 -15.80
C LEU A 20 -4.96 5.65 -16.03
N PRO A 21 -5.92 5.96 -15.11
CA PRO A 21 -7.33 5.73 -15.36
C PRO A 21 -7.89 6.50 -16.57
N GLU A 22 -7.54 7.79 -16.74
CA GLU A 22 -7.94 8.61 -17.89
C GLU A 22 -7.37 8.09 -19.22
N MET A 23 -6.11 7.67 -19.22
CA MET A 23 -5.52 7.06 -20.41
C MET A 23 -6.17 5.71 -20.72
N SER A 24 -6.55 4.95 -19.69
CA SER A 24 -7.25 3.69 -19.87
C SER A 24 -8.64 3.90 -20.46
N SER A 25 -9.39 4.93 -20.02
CA SER A 25 -10.70 5.25 -20.59
C SER A 25 -10.64 5.75 -22.04
N LYS A 26 -9.51 6.33 -22.46
CA LYS A 26 -9.26 6.72 -23.85
C LYS A 26 -8.82 5.56 -24.75
N VAL A 27 -8.09 4.58 -24.20
CA VAL A 27 -7.48 3.48 -24.97
C VAL A 27 -8.37 2.25 -25.05
N PHE A 28 -9.09 1.92 -23.97
CA PHE A 28 -9.90 0.71 -23.88
C PHE A 28 -11.39 0.97 -24.12
N SER A 29 -12.13 -0.10 -24.41
CA SER A 29 -13.58 -0.01 -24.59
C SER A 29 -14.29 0.38 -23.29
N ARG A 30 -15.48 1.01 -23.39
CA ARG A 30 -16.30 1.37 -22.22
C ARG A 30 -16.58 0.17 -21.30
N LYS A 31 -16.78 -1.03 -21.84
CA LYS A 31 -17.04 -2.25 -21.03
C LYS A 31 -15.82 -2.66 -20.21
N THR A 32 -14.64 -2.70 -20.83
CA THR A 32 -13.37 -3.01 -20.16
C THR A 32 -13.06 -1.99 -19.07
N ASN A 33 -13.36 -0.73 -19.35
CA ASN A 33 -13.11 0.38 -18.46
C ASN A 33 -14.00 0.34 -17.20
N TRP A 34 -15.27 -0.05 -17.35
CA TRP A 34 -16.15 -0.35 -16.23
C TRP A 34 -15.64 -1.52 -15.38
N PHE A 35 -15.11 -2.56 -16.01
CA PHE A 35 -14.49 -3.68 -15.30
C PHE A 35 -13.28 -3.24 -14.48
N PHE A 36 -12.35 -2.46 -15.06
CA PHE A 36 -11.22 -1.89 -14.33
C PHE A 36 -11.65 -0.96 -13.19
N TRP A 37 -12.72 -0.19 -13.38
CA TRP A 37 -13.25 0.65 -12.31
C TRP A 37 -13.76 -0.17 -11.12
N ILE A 38 -14.56 -1.22 -11.37
CA ILE A 38 -15.10 -2.08 -10.30
C ILE A 38 -13.95 -2.74 -9.52
N GLU A 39 -12.98 -3.29 -10.24
CA GLU A 39 -11.82 -3.95 -9.65
C GLU A 39 -10.95 -2.97 -8.84
N ALA A 40 -10.65 -1.79 -9.38
CA ALA A 40 -9.87 -0.78 -8.67
C ALA A 40 -10.62 -0.21 -7.44
N GLU A 41 -11.95 -0.10 -7.50
CA GLU A 41 -12.78 0.30 -6.35
C GLU A 41 -12.78 -0.78 -5.27
N PHE A 42 -12.81 -2.06 -5.65
CA PHE A 42 -12.67 -3.17 -4.71
C PHE A 42 -11.29 -3.17 -4.03
N ALA A 43 -10.22 -2.92 -4.79
CA ALA A 43 -8.88 -2.76 -4.24
C ALA A 43 -8.77 -1.57 -3.27
N ALA A 44 -9.41 -0.44 -3.61
CA ALA A 44 -9.49 0.72 -2.72
C ALA A 44 -10.24 0.39 -1.42
N MET A 45 -11.37 -0.32 -1.50
CA MET A 45 -12.11 -0.77 -0.31
C MET A 45 -11.31 -1.75 0.56
N ALA A 46 -10.56 -2.68 -0.05
CA ALA A 46 -9.67 -3.58 0.69
C ALA A 46 -8.56 -2.80 1.41
N THR A 47 -8.03 -1.75 0.79
CA THR A 47 -7.05 -0.88 1.46
C THR A 47 -7.69 -0.12 2.61
N ASP A 48 -8.82 0.55 2.38
CA ASP A 48 -9.55 1.31 3.40
C ASP A 48 -9.89 0.44 4.61
N LEU A 49 -10.23 -0.85 4.39
CA LEU A 49 -10.43 -1.82 5.45
C LEU A 49 -9.17 -1.98 6.32
N ALA A 50 -8.00 -2.20 5.71
CA ALA A 50 -6.74 -2.36 6.43
C ALA A 50 -6.36 -1.11 7.21
N GLU A 51 -6.52 0.06 6.59
CA GLU A 51 -6.20 1.36 7.19
C GLU A 51 -7.11 1.67 8.38
N PHE A 52 -8.40 1.42 8.22
CA PHE A 52 -9.39 1.63 9.27
C PHE A 52 -9.16 0.69 10.45
N LEU A 53 -8.90 -0.58 10.19
CA LEU A 53 -8.55 -1.55 11.23
C LEU A 53 -7.25 -1.17 11.93
N GLY A 54 -6.20 -0.81 11.18
CA GLY A 54 -4.91 -0.37 11.74
C GLY A 54 -5.05 0.86 12.64
N GLY A 55 -5.79 1.89 12.19
CA GLY A 55 -6.06 3.08 13.00
C GLY A 55 -6.85 2.75 14.28
N THR A 56 -7.87 1.90 14.14
CA THR A 56 -8.74 1.48 15.25
C THR A 56 -7.95 0.69 16.29
N LEU A 57 -7.11 -0.25 15.84
CA LEU A 57 -6.20 -1.02 16.68
C LEU A 57 -5.19 -0.11 17.38
N GLY A 58 -4.62 0.87 16.69
CA GLY A 58 -3.72 1.85 17.30
C GLY A 58 -4.36 2.57 18.49
N LEU A 59 -5.60 3.07 18.34
CA LEU A 59 -6.34 3.69 19.45
C LEU A 59 -6.69 2.70 20.57
N TYR A 60 -7.12 1.48 20.20
CA TYR A 60 -7.44 0.43 21.17
C TYR A 60 -6.23 0.09 22.04
N LEU A 61 -5.06 -0.06 21.43
CA LEU A 61 -3.82 -0.43 22.12
C LEU A 61 -3.26 0.72 22.98
N LEU A 62 -3.30 1.96 22.48
CA LEU A 62 -2.74 3.12 23.20
C LEU A 62 -3.59 3.58 24.37
N PHE A 63 -4.91 3.62 24.19
CA PHE A 63 -5.83 4.25 25.15
C PHE A 63 -6.78 3.25 25.83
N GLY A 64 -6.74 1.97 25.45
CA GLY A 64 -7.64 0.95 26.00
C GLY A 64 -9.11 1.16 25.63
N ILE A 65 -9.40 1.98 24.61
CA ILE A 65 -10.77 2.32 24.19
C ILE A 65 -11.35 1.12 23.43
N PRO A 66 -12.55 0.60 23.75
CA PRO A 66 -13.12 -0.54 23.06
C PRO A 66 -13.23 -0.33 21.54
N MET A 67 -13.02 -1.39 20.75
CA MET A 67 -12.88 -1.31 19.29
C MET A 67 -14.00 -0.55 18.57
N ILE A 68 -15.25 -0.70 19.01
CA ILE A 68 -16.39 -0.01 18.39
C ILE A 68 -16.24 1.52 18.53
N TYR A 69 -15.89 2.00 19.74
CA TYR A 69 -15.68 3.42 20.00
C TYR A 69 -14.41 3.93 19.32
N ALA A 70 -13.32 3.15 19.36
CA ALA A 70 -12.10 3.47 18.64
C ALA A 70 -12.35 3.61 17.12
N GLY A 71 -13.17 2.73 16.54
CA GLY A 71 -13.56 2.80 15.13
C GLY A 71 -14.39 4.04 14.81
N LEU A 72 -15.34 4.41 15.68
CA LEU A 72 -16.10 5.65 15.51
C LEU A 72 -15.21 6.90 15.59
N ILE A 73 -14.25 6.92 16.52
CA ILE A 73 -13.28 8.01 16.65
C ILE A 73 -12.39 8.09 15.41
N ILE A 74 -11.86 6.97 14.93
CA ILE A 74 -11.06 6.94 13.68
C ILE A 74 -11.90 7.39 12.49
N GLY A 75 -13.17 7.00 12.42
CA GLY A 75 -14.09 7.50 11.42
C GLY A 75 -14.17 9.02 11.45
N ALA A 76 -14.46 9.60 12.62
CA ALA A 76 -14.52 11.05 12.79
C ALA A 76 -13.17 11.75 12.45
N LEU A 77 -12.05 11.19 12.90
CA LEU A 77 -10.70 11.73 12.64
C LEU A 77 -10.36 11.69 11.15
N THR A 78 -10.67 10.60 10.46
CA THR A 78 -10.41 10.48 9.02
C THR A 78 -11.28 11.44 8.21
N PHE A 79 -12.55 11.65 8.61
CA PHE A 79 -13.39 12.72 8.04
C PHE A 79 -12.78 14.11 8.26
N LEU A 80 -12.21 14.38 9.44
CA LEU A 80 -11.54 15.65 9.73
C LEU A 80 -10.30 15.87 8.86
N ILE A 81 -9.46 14.84 8.70
CA ILE A 81 -8.25 14.90 7.86
C ILE A 81 -8.62 15.20 6.40
N VAL A 82 -9.62 14.50 5.87
CA VAL A 82 -10.14 14.74 4.53
C VAL A 82 -10.69 16.16 4.37
N TYR A 83 -11.31 16.72 5.41
CA TYR A 83 -11.75 18.12 5.38
C TYR A 83 -10.56 19.09 5.42
N MET A 84 -9.49 18.74 6.14
CA MET A 84 -8.23 19.49 6.18
C MET A 84 -7.44 19.45 4.87
N GLU A 85 -7.61 18.44 4.01
CA GLU A 85 -6.99 18.44 2.68
C GLU A 85 -7.36 19.69 1.86
N LYS A 86 -8.54 20.28 2.10
CA LYS A 86 -8.95 21.55 1.48
C LYS A 86 -8.08 22.75 1.86
N TYR A 87 -7.36 22.68 2.98
CA TYR A 87 -6.52 23.76 3.50
C TYR A 87 -5.05 23.67 3.05
N GLY A 88 -4.66 22.62 2.32
CA GLY A 88 -3.39 22.57 1.57
C GLY A 88 -2.57 21.30 1.77
N GLN A 89 -2.08 20.75 0.64
CA GLN A 89 -1.34 19.48 0.55
C GLN A 89 -0.04 19.43 1.38
N ARG A 90 0.63 20.57 1.59
CA ARG A 90 1.91 20.64 2.33
C ARG A 90 1.79 20.28 3.81
N VAL A 91 0.67 20.63 4.46
CA VAL A 91 0.48 20.35 5.89
C VAL A 91 0.32 18.86 6.11
N VAL A 92 -0.47 18.20 5.27
CA VAL A 92 -0.67 16.74 5.29
C VAL A 92 0.65 16.02 5.04
N GLU A 93 1.44 16.46 4.05
CA GLU A 93 2.74 15.88 3.75
C GLU A 93 3.72 15.97 4.94
N TRP A 94 3.79 17.11 5.63
CA TRP A 94 4.61 17.26 6.84
C TRP A 94 4.17 16.36 8.00
N ILE A 95 2.85 16.23 8.20
CA ILE A 95 2.30 15.33 9.22
C ILE A 95 2.70 13.88 8.90
N ILE A 96 2.45 13.41 7.67
CA ILE A 96 2.78 12.05 7.23
C ILE A 96 4.30 11.81 7.32
N GLY A 97 5.11 12.75 6.85
CA GLY A 97 6.57 12.63 6.90
C GLY A 97 7.10 12.50 8.33
N THR A 98 6.54 13.27 9.26
CA THR A 98 6.90 13.18 10.69
C THR A 98 6.51 11.83 11.27
N LEU A 99 5.31 11.34 10.95
CA LEU A 99 4.82 10.04 11.39
C LEU A 99 5.70 8.89 10.88
N VAL A 100 6.02 8.89 9.57
CA VAL A 100 6.91 7.88 8.98
C VAL A 100 8.31 7.93 9.59
N ALA A 101 8.83 9.13 9.87
CA ALA A 101 10.13 9.28 10.54
C ALA A 101 10.12 8.66 11.95
N VAL A 102 9.06 8.89 12.73
CA VAL A 102 8.89 8.27 14.06
C VAL A 102 8.88 6.75 13.96
N ILE A 103 8.11 6.18 13.02
CA ILE A 103 8.03 4.72 12.80
C ILE A 103 9.41 4.16 12.43
N THR A 104 10.13 4.85 11.55
CA THR A 104 11.45 4.44 11.10
C THR A 104 12.44 4.41 12.25
N ILE A 105 12.45 5.46 13.09
CA ILE A 105 13.31 5.55 14.27
C ILE A 105 12.96 4.46 15.28
N ALA A 106 11.68 4.24 15.55
CA ALA A 106 11.20 3.22 16.48
C ALA A 106 11.69 1.82 16.08
N TYR A 107 11.39 1.38 14.85
CA TYR A 107 11.83 0.05 14.39
C TYR A 107 13.34 -0.07 14.26
N THR A 108 14.05 1.02 13.95
CA THR A 108 15.52 1.00 13.95
C THR A 108 16.04 0.69 15.36
N ILE A 109 15.53 1.36 16.39
CA ILE A 109 15.91 1.10 17.78
C ILE A 109 15.55 -0.34 18.19
N GLU A 110 14.35 -0.80 17.84
CA GLU A 110 13.91 -2.17 18.15
C GLU A 110 14.80 -3.25 17.53
N VAL A 111 15.25 -3.08 16.28
CA VAL A 111 16.19 -4.01 15.65
C VAL A 111 17.51 -4.09 16.42
N PHE A 112 18.02 -2.95 16.90
CA PHE A 112 19.25 -2.94 17.71
C PHE A 112 19.06 -3.61 19.08
N LEU A 113 17.89 -3.41 19.70
CA LEU A 113 17.56 -4.02 21.00
C LEU A 113 17.30 -5.53 20.88
N ALA A 114 16.65 -5.96 19.81
CA ALA A 114 16.31 -7.37 19.57
C ALA A 114 17.53 -8.27 19.33
N LYS A 115 18.70 -7.68 19.02
CA LYS A 115 19.98 -8.37 18.73
C LYS A 115 19.77 -9.61 17.83
N PRO A 116 19.30 -9.41 16.58
CA PRO A 116 19.08 -10.51 15.65
C PRO A 116 20.40 -11.16 15.26
N ASP A 117 20.33 -12.44 14.88
CA ASP A 117 21.46 -13.12 14.24
C ASP A 117 21.59 -12.64 12.79
N TRP A 118 22.47 -11.67 12.57
CA TRP A 118 22.72 -11.08 11.25
C TRP A 118 23.21 -12.09 10.21
N ALA A 119 23.85 -13.20 10.62
CA ALA A 119 24.28 -14.23 9.68
C ALA A 119 23.07 -14.97 9.10
N GLN A 120 22.10 -15.34 9.95
CA GLN A 120 20.86 -15.97 9.50
C GLN A 120 20.01 -15.02 8.66
N VAL A 121 19.92 -13.74 9.05
CA VAL A 121 19.21 -12.71 8.27
C VAL A 121 19.80 -12.61 6.87
N GLY A 122 21.13 -12.55 6.72
CA GLY A 122 21.79 -12.47 5.42
C GLY A 122 21.54 -13.70 4.54
N ILE A 123 21.62 -14.90 5.11
CA ILE A 123 21.41 -16.16 4.38
C ILE A 123 19.97 -16.26 3.87
N HIS A 124 18.98 -16.03 4.73
CA HIS A 124 17.57 -16.15 4.38
C HIS A 124 17.03 -14.98 3.53
N THR A 125 17.74 -13.85 3.50
CA THR A 125 17.46 -12.76 2.55
C THR A 125 17.88 -13.16 1.12
N LEU A 126 18.96 -13.93 0.97
CA LEU A 126 19.50 -14.35 -0.32
C LEU A 126 18.88 -15.66 -0.83
N ILE A 127 18.45 -16.54 0.08
CA ILE A 127 17.86 -17.84 -0.24
C ILE A 127 16.43 -17.89 0.33
N PRO A 128 15.42 -17.46 -0.43
CA PRO A 128 14.03 -17.53 0.02
C PRO A 128 13.56 -18.99 0.08
N SER A 129 12.96 -19.37 1.20
CA SER A 129 12.28 -20.66 1.37
C SER A 129 10.83 -20.40 1.77
N LEU A 130 9.89 -21.04 1.07
CA LEU A 130 8.46 -20.97 1.35
C LEU A 130 8.00 -22.39 1.73
N PRO A 131 8.10 -22.77 3.01
CA PRO A 131 7.88 -24.14 3.44
C PRO A 131 6.40 -24.55 3.42
N ASN A 132 5.48 -23.62 3.71
CA ASN A 132 4.06 -23.92 3.97
C ASN A 132 3.10 -22.98 3.20
N GLY A 133 1.82 -23.36 3.12
CA GLY A 133 0.76 -22.55 2.50
C GLY A 133 0.55 -21.19 3.15
N GLU A 134 0.55 -21.12 4.49
CA GLU A 134 0.54 -19.85 5.24
C GLU A 134 1.70 -18.93 4.88
N ALA A 135 2.91 -19.46 4.67
CA ALA A 135 4.06 -18.65 4.28
C ALA A 135 3.88 -18.02 2.89
N VAL A 136 3.26 -18.76 1.96
CA VAL A 136 2.88 -18.23 0.64
C VAL A 136 1.82 -17.14 0.78
N LEU A 137 0.82 -17.34 1.65
CA LEU A 137 -0.23 -16.36 1.91
C LEU A 137 0.35 -15.06 2.47
N ILE A 138 1.24 -15.14 3.46
CA ILE A 138 1.93 -13.98 4.02
C ILE A 138 2.82 -13.31 2.96
N ALA A 139 3.57 -14.07 2.16
CA ALA A 139 4.42 -13.52 1.11
C ALA A 139 3.60 -12.77 0.03
N VAL A 140 2.47 -13.34 -0.39
CA VAL A 140 1.53 -12.69 -1.32
C VAL A 140 0.91 -11.45 -0.68
N GLY A 141 0.52 -11.52 0.59
CA GLY A 141 0.02 -10.37 1.35
C GLY A 141 1.06 -9.25 1.45
N MET A 142 2.33 -9.56 1.72
CA MET A 142 3.42 -8.59 1.74
C MET A 142 3.65 -7.95 0.36
N LEU A 143 3.52 -8.73 -0.73
CA LEU A 143 3.58 -8.18 -2.09
C LEU A 143 2.42 -7.21 -2.37
N GLY A 144 1.19 -7.57 -1.99
CA GLY A 144 0.03 -6.70 -2.11
C GLY A 144 0.15 -5.41 -1.30
N ALA A 145 0.62 -5.52 -0.05
CA ALA A 145 0.83 -4.39 0.85
C ALA A 145 1.92 -3.42 0.35
N THR A 146 2.99 -3.95 -0.27
CA THR A 146 4.11 -3.12 -0.76
C THR A 146 3.84 -2.49 -2.13
N VAL A 147 2.99 -3.12 -2.94
CA VAL A 147 2.65 -2.63 -4.28
C VAL A 147 1.15 -2.38 -4.34
N MET A 148 0.74 -1.27 -3.76
CA MET A 148 -0.65 -0.82 -3.73
C MET A 148 -1.12 -0.34 -5.11
N PRO A 149 -2.19 -0.92 -5.70
CA PRO A 149 -2.73 -0.52 -7.00
C PRO A 149 -3.26 0.92 -7.03
N HIS A 150 -3.90 1.36 -5.95
CA HIS A 150 -4.47 2.70 -5.87
C HIS A 150 -3.38 3.79 -5.88
N VAL A 151 -2.23 3.54 -5.24
CA VAL A 151 -1.08 4.45 -5.28
C VAL A 151 -0.51 4.53 -6.70
N ILE A 152 -0.49 3.42 -7.44
CA ILE A 152 -0.09 3.44 -8.85
C ILE A 152 -0.96 4.41 -9.66
N TYR A 153 -2.28 4.41 -9.47
CA TYR A 153 -3.17 5.35 -10.16
C TYR A 153 -2.95 6.79 -9.68
N LEU A 154 -2.90 7.02 -8.38
CA LEU A 154 -2.74 8.35 -7.79
C LEU A 154 -1.40 9.00 -8.14
N HIS A 155 -0.31 8.24 -8.10
CA HIS A 155 1.02 8.76 -8.39
C HIS A 155 1.12 9.31 -9.82
N SER A 156 0.44 8.68 -10.77
CA SER A 156 0.35 9.20 -12.15
C SER A 156 -0.34 10.57 -12.23
N GLN A 157 -1.24 10.90 -11.30
CA GLN A 157 -1.89 12.21 -11.19
C GLN A 157 -1.04 13.21 -10.41
N LEU A 158 -0.45 12.82 -9.28
CA LEU A 158 0.34 13.74 -8.44
C LEU A 158 1.52 14.35 -9.18
N VAL A 159 2.20 13.54 -10.00
CA VAL A 159 3.33 14.01 -10.81
C VAL A 159 2.90 15.03 -11.87
N GLN A 160 1.63 15.05 -12.29
CA GLN A 160 1.13 16.05 -13.23
C GLN A 160 1.03 17.45 -12.63
N ALA A 161 0.81 17.57 -11.31
CA ALA A 161 0.73 18.87 -10.65
C ALA A 161 2.04 19.67 -10.75
N ARG A 162 3.16 18.98 -10.95
CA ARG A 162 4.50 19.55 -11.15
C ARG A 162 4.84 19.81 -12.63
N ASN A 163 4.04 19.29 -13.56
CA ASN A 163 4.26 19.42 -15.00
C ASN A 163 3.63 20.74 -15.49
N LYS A 164 4.39 21.57 -16.21
CA LYS A 164 3.84 22.75 -16.89
C LYS A 164 3.38 22.36 -18.30
N LYS A 165 2.29 22.98 -18.78
CA LYS A 165 1.72 22.71 -20.11
C LYS A 165 2.73 22.87 -21.26
N ASP A 166 3.75 23.71 -21.08
CA ASP A 166 4.78 24.04 -22.08
C ASP A 166 6.15 23.39 -21.80
N ASP A 167 6.21 22.33 -20.97
CA ASP A 167 7.49 21.68 -20.66
C ASP A 167 8.10 21.03 -21.91
N THR A 168 9.34 21.42 -22.20
CA THR A 168 10.18 20.84 -23.26
C THR A 168 10.50 19.39 -22.94
N GLU A 169 10.76 18.55 -23.95
CA GLU A 169 11.13 17.14 -23.76
C GLU A 169 12.32 16.93 -22.81
N GLU A 170 13.27 17.87 -22.78
CA GLU A 170 14.39 17.85 -21.83
C GLU A 170 13.94 18.09 -20.38
N GLN A 171 12.99 19.01 -20.17
CA GLN A 171 12.41 19.29 -18.84
C GLN A 171 11.62 18.08 -18.34
N LYS A 172 10.82 17.43 -19.19
CA LYS A 172 10.12 16.18 -18.85
C LYS A 172 11.09 15.06 -18.47
N ARG A 173 12.22 14.92 -19.17
CA ARG A 173 13.27 13.93 -18.83
C ARG A 173 13.94 14.25 -17.50
N LYS A 174 14.23 15.53 -17.24
CA LYS A 174 14.79 15.98 -15.96
C LYS A 174 13.82 15.71 -14.81
N HIS A 175 12.53 16.04 -15.00
CA HIS A 175 11.46 15.77 -14.05
C HIS A 175 11.37 14.26 -13.74
N LEU A 176 11.34 13.40 -14.77
CA LEU A 176 11.34 11.95 -14.57
C LEU A 176 12.59 11.45 -13.82
N ARG A 177 13.76 12.07 -14.03
CA ARG A 177 14.99 11.69 -13.31
C ARG A 177 14.92 12.05 -11.83
N MET A 178 14.38 13.22 -11.51
CA MET A 178 14.17 13.65 -10.12
C MET A 178 13.14 12.75 -9.43
N GLU A 179 11.99 12.51 -10.06
CA GLU A 179 10.96 11.61 -9.53
C GLU A 179 11.48 10.19 -9.33
N ARG A 180 12.35 9.67 -10.21
CA ARG A 180 12.99 8.37 -9.98
C ARG A 180 13.89 8.33 -8.76
N ILE A 181 14.61 9.41 -8.47
CA ILE A 181 15.45 9.52 -7.27
C ILE A 181 14.53 9.52 -6.04
N ASP A 182 13.49 10.35 -6.05
CA ASP A 182 12.53 10.46 -4.95
C ASP A 182 11.85 9.12 -4.65
N ILE A 183 11.32 8.44 -5.69
CA ILE A 183 10.72 7.10 -5.58
C ILE A 183 11.75 6.09 -5.05
N THR A 184 12.99 6.15 -5.51
CA THR A 184 14.03 5.21 -5.09
C THR A 184 14.36 5.41 -3.62
N ILE A 185 14.50 6.65 -3.14
CA ILE A 185 14.75 6.95 -1.73
C ILE A 185 13.57 6.48 -0.87
N ALA A 186 12.35 6.90 -1.23
CA ALA A 186 11.15 6.58 -0.45
C ALA A 186 10.89 5.07 -0.36
N MET A 187 11.00 4.33 -1.47
CA MET A 187 10.77 2.89 -1.47
C MET A 187 11.88 2.10 -0.77
N ASN A 188 13.13 2.59 -0.74
CA ASN A 188 14.19 1.97 0.04
C ASN A 188 13.98 2.18 1.55
N ILE A 189 13.52 3.36 1.97
CA ILE A 189 13.15 3.60 3.38
C ILE A 189 12.01 2.64 3.77
N ALA A 190 10.96 2.55 2.95
CA ALA A 190 9.85 1.62 3.20
C ALA A 190 10.33 0.15 3.25
N PHE A 191 11.26 -0.24 2.37
CA PHE A 191 11.87 -1.57 2.39
C PHE A 191 12.61 -1.84 3.70
N LEU A 192 13.43 -0.89 4.17
CA LEU A 192 14.17 -1.03 5.43
C LEU A 192 13.25 -1.15 6.64
N VAL A 193 12.17 -0.36 6.68
CA VAL A 193 11.17 -0.44 7.76
C VAL A 193 10.45 -1.79 7.73
N ASN A 194 10.01 -2.24 6.57
CA ASN A 194 9.35 -3.55 6.43
C ASN A 194 10.29 -4.71 6.79
N ALA A 195 11.56 -4.63 6.39
CA ALA A 195 12.57 -5.63 6.77
C ALA A 195 12.81 -5.62 8.28
N ALA A 196 12.94 -4.43 8.89
CA ALA A 196 13.07 -4.28 10.34
C ALA A 196 11.89 -4.90 11.09
N MET A 197 10.65 -4.64 10.64
CA MET A 197 9.43 -5.24 11.21
C MET A 197 9.48 -6.77 11.21
N VAL A 198 9.86 -7.38 10.09
CA VAL A 198 9.96 -8.84 9.97
C VAL A 198 11.08 -9.40 10.84
N ILE A 199 12.23 -8.73 10.88
CA ILE A 199 13.38 -9.14 11.70
C ILE A 199 13.04 -9.07 13.18
N VAL A 200 12.41 -7.99 13.64
CA VAL A 200 11.95 -7.85 15.04
C VAL A 200 10.93 -8.93 15.36
N ALA A 201 9.94 -9.15 14.49
CA ALA A 201 8.94 -10.20 14.71
C ALA A 201 9.58 -11.60 14.83
N ALA A 202 10.56 -11.92 14.00
CA ALA A 202 11.30 -13.19 14.07
C ALA A 202 12.18 -13.28 15.33
N ALA A 203 12.92 -12.22 15.68
CA ALA A 203 13.82 -12.23 16.82
C ALA A 203 13.09 -12.23 18.17
N VAL A 204 11.90 -11.64 18.24
CA VAL A 204 11.13 -11.42 19.48
C VAL A 204 10.04 -12.48 19.65
N PHE A 205 9.26 -12.82 18.63
CA PHE A 205 8.15 -13.77 18.77
C PHE A 205 8.56 -15.19 18.44
N PHE A 206 9.21 -15.40 17.29
CA PHE A 206 9.58 -16.74 16.82
C PHE A 206 10.64 -17.40 17.71
N ARG A 207 11.65 -16.63 18.14
CA ARG A 207 12.70 -17.13 19.08
C ARG A 207 12.13 -17.56 20.44
N ASN A 208 11.07 -16.89 20.90
CA ASN A 208 10.44 -17.17 22.19
C ASN A 208 9.28 -18.18 22.08
N GLY A 209 9.02 -18.75 20.89
CA GLY A 209 7.96 -19.72 20.67
C GLY A 209 6.53 -19.18 20.85
N ILE A 210 6.35 -17.85 20.76
CA ILE A 210 5.05 -17.21 20.93
C ILE A 210 4.31 -17.25 19.60
N ALA A 211 3.26 -18.08 19.51
CA ALA A 211 2.28 -17.99 18.44
C ALA A 211 1.44 -16.72 18.66
N VAL A 212 1.54 -15.77 17.73
CA VAL A 212 0.80 -14.51 17.79
C VAL A 212 -0.45 -14.66 16.94
N ASP A 213 -1.58 -14.91 17.59
CA ASP A 213 -2.88 -15.07 16.91
C ASP A 213 -3.65 -13.73 16.80
N THR A 214 -3.19 -12.72 17.54
CA THR A 214 -3.83 -11.40 17.63
C THR A 214 -2.80 -10.27 17.75
N ILE A 215 -3.15 -9.08 17.24
CA ILE A 215 -2.29 -7.89 17.30
C ILE A 215 -2.14 -7.41 18.75
N GLU A 216 -3.14 -7.67 19.59
CA GLU A 216 -3.13 -7.42 21.03
C GLU A 216 -2.06 -8.26 21.75
N GLN A 217 -1.93 -9.54 21.40
CA GLN A 217 -0.89 -10.41 21.93
C GLN A 217 0.51 -9.95 21.48
N ALA A 218 0.67 -9.54 20.22
CA ALA A 218 1.94 -8.96 19.75
C ALA A 218 2.32 -7.73 20.59
N HIS A 219 1.40 -6.79 20.76
CA HIS A 219 1.64 -5.55 21.51
C HIS A 219 1.99 -5.82 22.98
N LYS A 220 1.23 -6.68 23.67
CA LYS A 220 1.52 -7.05 25.07
C LYS A 220 2.82 -7.82 25.23
N SER A 221 3.24 -8.57 24.20
CA SER A 221 4.49 -9.33 24.23
C SER A 221 5.71 -8.44 23.94
N LEU A 222 5.54 -7.29 23.27
CA LEU A 222 6.61 -6.32 23.06
C LEU A 222 7.03 -5.60 24.34
N GLU A 223 6.08 -5.33 25.25
CA GLU A 223 6.34 -4.60 26.49
C GLU A 223 7.38 -5.28 27.43
N PRO A 224 7.29 -6.59 27.75
CA PRO A 224 8.29 -7.25 28.59
C PRO A 224 9.62 -7.51 27.88
N LEU A 225 9.64 -7.55 26.53
CA LEU A 225 10.82 -7.93 25.74
C LEU A 225 11.65 -6.72 25.29
N LEU A 226 11.02 -5.57 25.03
CA LEU A 226 11.66 -4.36 24.51
C LEU A 226 11.38 -3.11 25.34
N GLY A 227 10.45 -3.18 26.31
CA GLY A 227 10.08 -2.09 27.22
C GLY A 227 8.80 -1.36 26.82
N THR A 228 8.23 -0.59 27.76
CA THR A 228 6.97 0.16 27.60
C THR A 228 7.01 1.17 26.44
N LEU A 229 8.19 1.70 26.10
CA LEU A 229 8.38 2.64 24.99
C LEU A 229 8.12 2.00 23.62
N SER A 230 8.48 0.73 23.43
CA SER A 230 8.26 -0.01 22.18
C SER A 230 6.79 -0.29 21.93
N SER A 231 6.08 -0.69 22.97
CA SER A 231 4.63 -0.92 22.93
C SER A 231 3.89 0.35 22.50
N GLY A 232 4.18 1.49 23.14
CA GLY A 232 3.62 2.78 22.77
C GLY A 232 3.99 3.22 21.34
N ALA A 233 5.24 3.01 20.93
CA ALA A 233 5.68 3.33 19.57
C ALA A 233 4.93 2.52 18.51
N PHE A 234 4.68 1.23 18.76
CA PHE A 234 3.90 0.37 17.87
C PHE A 234 2.44 0.83 17.73
N GLY A 235 1.78 1.18 18.84
CA GLY A 235 0.42 1.71 18.82
C GLY A 235 0.33 3.05 18.07
N ILE A 236 1.30 3.95 18.30
CA ILE A 236 1.40 5.23 17.57
C ILE A 236 1.63 4.99 16.09
N ALA A 237 2.50 4.03 15.73
CA ALA A 237 2.78 3.66 14.35
C ALA A 237 1.52 3.16 13.61
N LEU A 238 0.74 2.28 14.23
CA LEU A 238 -0.51 1.78 13.68
C LEU A 238 -1.55 2.89 13.47
N LEU A 239 -1.72 3.75 14.49
CA LEU A 239 -2.62 4.90 14.42
C LEU A 239 -2.22 5.87 13.30
N ALA A 240 -0.94 6.21 13.28
CA ALA A 240 -0.34 7.11 12.30
C ALA A 240 -0.47 6.59 10.86
N SER A 241 -0.19 5.30 10.65
CA SER A 241 -0.31 4.64 9.35
C SER A 241 -1.75 4.66 8.84
N GLY A 242 -2.73 4.31 9.70
CA GLY A 242 -4.14 4.32 9.33
C GLY A 242 -4.66 5.72 8.97
N LEU A 243 -4.28 6.75 9.73
CA LEU A 243 -4.68 8.14 9.45
C LEU A 243 -4.01 8.70 8.18
N SER A 244 -2.72 8.44 8.00
CA SER A 244 -1.94 8.88 6.82
C SER A 244 -2.50 8.28 5.53
N SER A 245 -2.72 6.97 5.53
CA SER A 245 -3.13 6.25 4.33
C SER A 245 -4.57 6.58 3.93
N SER A 246 -5.44 6.89 4.89
CA SER A 246 -6.83 7.30 4.63
C SER A 246 -6.95 8.54 3.74
N ALA A 247 -6.05 9.51 3.89
CA ALA A 247 -6.00 10.70 3.03
C ALA A 247 -5.66 10.30 1.58
N VAL A 248 -4.60 9.49 1.44
CA VAL A 248 -4.12 8.96 0.16
C VAL A 248 -5.19 8.10 -0.54
N GLY A 249 -5.86 7.21 0.19
CA GLY A 249 -6.94 6.36 -0.33
C GLY A 249 -8.11 7.17 -0.87
N THR A 250 -8.47 8.27 -0.18
CA THR A 250 -9.55 9.18 -0.62
C THR A 250 -9.18 9.87 -1.94
N MET A 251 -7.97 10.40 -2.07
CA MET A 251 -7.47 11.01 -3.30
C MET A 251 -7.40 10.00 -4.45
N ALA A 252 -6.77 8.84 -4.20
CA ALA A 252 -6.61 7.79 -5.19
C ALA A 252 -7.96 7.30 -5.73
N GLY A 253 -8.91 7.12 -4.82
CA GLY A 253 -10.25 6.77 -5.17
C GLY A 253 -10.88 7.79 -6.14
N GLN A 254 -10.74 9.10 -5.87
CA GLN A 254 -11.31 10.12 -6.75
C GLN A 254 -10.69 10.06 -8.14
N THR A 255 -9.37 9.82 -8.21
CA THR A 255 -8.64 9.60 -9.47
C THR A 255 -9.21 8.42 -10.24
N ILE A 256 -9.40 7.27 -9.57
CA ILE A 256 -9.92 6.04 -10.16
C ILE A 256 -11.31 6.27 -10.75
N MET A 257 -12.23 6.83 -9.97
CA MET A 257 -13.63 7.01 -10.37
C MET A 257 -13.78 8.05 -11.49
N LYS A 258 -13.12 9.22 -11.37
CA LYS A 258 -13.17 10.25 -12.41
C LYS A 258 -12.48 9.80 -13.68
N GLY A 259 -11.32 9.15 -13.58
CA GLY A 259 -10.53 8.82 -14.76
C GLY A 259 -11.04 7.62 -15.53
N PHE A 260 -11.51 6.56 -14.85
CA PHE A 260 -12.15 5.44 -15.54
C PHE A 260 -13.56 5.83 -16.01
N VAL A 261 -14.51 6.09 -15.11
CA VAL A 261 -15.94 6.19 -15.49
C VAL A 261 -16.46 7.63 -15.64
N GLY A 262 -15.68 8.66 -15.32
CA GLY A 262 -16.12 10.05 -15.42
C GLY A 262 -17.12 10.46 -14.33
N LEU A 263 -17.29 9.64 -13.29
CA LEU A 263 -18.24 9.91 -12.20
C LEU A 263 -17.57 10.72 -11.09
N SER A 264 -18.35 11.58 -10.43
CA SER A 264 -17.91 12.36 -9.27
C SER A 264 -18.91 12.25 -8.13
N ILE A 265 -18.63 11.36 -7.18
CA ILE A 265 -19.35 11.22 -5.93
C ILE A 265 -18.71 12.13 -4.87
N PRO A 266 -19.50 12.83 -4.03
CA PRO A 266 -18.99 13.56 -2.88
C PRO A 266 -18.13 12.69 -1.97
N ILE A 267 -17.03 13.24 -1.48
CA ILE A 267 -16.06 12.50 -0.64
C ILE A 267 -16.73 11.85 0.57
N ASN A 268 -17.67 12.55 1.20
CA ASN A 268 -18.32 12.06 2.41
C ASN A 268 -19.13 10.78 2.18
N ILE A 269 -19.85 10.72 1.05
CA ILE A 269 -20.67 9.56 0.68
C ILE A 269 -19.76 8.39 0.36
N ARG A 270 -18.70 8.64 -0.40
CA ARG A 270 -17.72 7.62 -0.73
C ARG A 270 -17.10 7.01 0.53
N ARG A 271 -16.63 7.86 1.45
CA ARG A 271 -15.99 7.42 2.68
C ARG A 271 -16.93 6.56 3.52
N LEU A 272 -18.21 6.92 3.59
CA LEU A 272 -19.21 6.09 4.26
C LEU A 272 -19.33 4.71 3.59
N ILE A 273 -19.41 4.65 2.26
CA ILE A 273 -19.50 3.39 1.51
C ILE A 273 -18.26 2.52 1.74
N THR A 274 -17.06 3.09 1.63
CA THR A 274 -15.81 2.31 1.72
C THR A 274 -15.47 1.87 3.15
N MET A 275 -15.93 2.61 4.18
CA MET A 275 -15.77 2.22 5.58
C MET A 275 -16.81 1.20 6.07
N THR A 276 -17.96 1.11 5.39
CA THR A 276 -19.05 0.22 5.81
C THR A 276 -18.61 -1.25 5.97
N PRO A 277 -17.85 -1.86 5.04
CA PRO A 277 -17.35 -3.23 5.19
C PRO A 277 -16.51 -3.42 6.47
N ALA A 278 -15.67 -2.45 6.81
CA ALA A 278 -14.80 -2.52 7.97
C ALA A 278 -15.59 -2.45 9.28
N LEU A 279 -16.59 -1.57 9.35
CA LEU A 279 -17.50 -1.49 10.49
C LEU A 279 -18.31 -2.78 10.68
N ILE A 280 -18.77 -3.40 9.58
CA ILE A 280 -19.48 -4.68 9.63
C ILE A 280 -18.57 -5.78 10.17
N ILE A 281 -17.32 -5.87 9.70
CA ILE A 281 -16.34 -6.87 10.16
C ILE A 281 -16.08 -6.73 11.67
N ILE A 282 -15.92 -5.49 12.16
CA ILE A 282 -15.76 -5.22 13.60
C ILE A 282 -17.03 -5.59 14.37
N ALA A 283 -18.21 -5.24 13.87
CA ALA A 283 -19.48 -5.55 14.53
C ALA A 283 -19.77 -7.06 14.61
N LEU A 284 -19.30 -7.83 13.63
CA LEU A 284 -19.40 -9.30 13.60
C LEU A 284 -18.36 -9.98 14.51
N GLY A 285 -17.42 -9.23 15.10
CA GLY A 285 -16.38 -9.78 15.97
C GLY A 285 -15.36 -10.67 15.25
N VAL A 286 -15.19 -10.48 13.93
CA VAL A 286 -14.17 -11.20 13.15
C VAL A 286 -12.78 -10.77 13.62
N ASN A 287 -11.83 -11.71 13.68
CA ASN A 287 -10.44 -11.41 14.05
C ASN A 287 -9.86 -10.31 13.12
N PRO A 288 -9.49 -9.13 13.67
CA PRO A 288 -8.99 -8.01 12.88
C PRO A 288 -7.69 -8.33 12.15
N MET A 289 -6.82 -9.16 12.71
CA MET A 289 -5.56 -9.57 12.11
C MET A 289 -5.81 -10.38 10.83
N TYR A 290 -6.75 -11.33 10.89
CA TYR A 290 -7.13 -12.12 9.72
C TYR A 290 -7.76 -11.24 8.62
N ALA A 291 -8.67 -10.34 8.99
CA ALA A 291 -9.25 -9.38 8.05
C ALA A 291 -8.18 -8.48 7.40
N LEU A 292 -7.20 -8.03 8.19
CA LEU A 292 -6.06 -7.24 7.70
C LEU A 292 -5.24 -8.04 6.68
N ILE A 293 -4.84 -9.28 6.99
CA ILE A 293 -4.06 -10.11 6.07
C ILE A 293 -4.85 -10.39 4.78
N MET A 294 -6.12 -10.78 4.89
CA MET A 294 -6.97 -11.07 3.73
C MET A 294 -7.17 -9.85 2.83
N SER A 295 -7.25 -8.65 3.41
CA SER A 295 -7.32 -7.41 2.62
C SER A 295 -6.06 -7.18 1.77
N GLN A 296 -4.87 -7.50 2.30
CA GLN A 296 -3.61 -7.39 1.57
C GLN A 296 -3.47 -8.45 0.48
N VAL A 297 -4.00 -9.66 0.73
CA VAL A 297 -4.09 -10.70 -0.29
C VAL A 297 -5.02 -10.26 -1.43
N ALA A 298 -6.19 -9.70 -1.12
CA ALA A 298 -7.10 -9.16 -2.13
C ALA A 298 -6.45 -8.08 -3.01
N LEU A 299 -5.62 -7.21 -2.41
CA LEU A 299 -4.80 -6.22 -3.11
C LEU A 299 -3.80 -6.85 -4.09
N SER A 300 -3.21 -7.99 -3.75
CA SER A 300 -2.32 -8.72 -4.67
C SER A 300 -3.08 -9.23 -5.90
N PHE A 301 -4.33 -9.67 -5.75
CA PHE A 301 -5.19 -10.10 -6.88
C PHE A 301 -5.60 -8.94 -7.78
N ALA A 302 -5.78 -7.75 -7.21
CA ALA A 302 -6.10 -6.53 -7.93
C ALA A 302 -4.92 -6.02 -8.78
N LEU A 303 -3.70 -6.20 -8.28
CA LEU A 303 -2.50 -5.60 -8.84
C LEU A 303 -2.24 -5.85 -10.35
N PRO A 304 -2.40 -7.07 -10.90
CA PRO A 304 -2.23 -7.30 -12.34
C PRO A 304 -3.13 -6.43 -13.22
N PHE A 305 -4.34 -6.12 -12.76
CA PHE A 305 -5.30 -5.29 -13.50
C PHE A 305 -4.90 -3.81 -13.53
N ALA A 306 -4.06 -3.35 -12.60
CA ALA A 306 -3.42 -2.04 -12.68
C ALA A 306 -2.15 -2.06 -13.55
N ILE A 307 -1.32 -3.10 -13.43
CA ILE A 307 -0.03 -3.18 -14.11
C ILE A 307 -0.19 -3.42 -15.62
N VAL A 308 -1.10 -4.31 -16.04
CA VAL A 308 -1.25 -4.68 -17.45
C VAL A 308 -1.64 -3.48 -18.34
N PRO A 309 -2.69 -2.70 -18.01
CA PRO A 309 -3.02 -1.48 -18.76
C PRO A 309 -1.85 -0.50 -18.81
N MET A 310 -1.15 -0.31 -17.68
CA MET A 310 0.01 0.55 -17.62
C MET A 310 1.12 0.09 -18.57
N LEU A 311 1.46 -1.19 -18.58
CA LEU A 311 2.49 -1.75 -19.47
C LEU A 311 2.10 -1.58 -20.94
N LEU A 312 0.84 -1.78 -21.29
CA LEU A 312 0.33 -1.62 -22.65
C LEU A 312 0.41 -0.15 -23.10
N ILE A 313 -0.06 0.78 -22.28
CA ILE A 313 -0.06 2.23 -22.59
C ILE A 313 1.38 2.75 -22.66
N THR A 314 2.23 2.40 -21.70
CA THR A 314 3.63 2.88 -21.67
C THR A 314 4.52 2.27 -22.77
N SER A 315 4.04 1.22 -23.44
CA SER A 315 4.72 0.60 -24.60
C SER A 315 4.31 1.22 -25.95
N ARG A 316 3.28 2.07 -25.97
CA ARG A 316 2.75 2.70 -27.18
C ARG A 316 3.51 3.99 -27.52
N LYS A 317 4.18 4.01 -28.68
CA LYS A 317 4.96 5.18 -29.15
C LYS A 317 4.09 6.39 -29.45
N ASP A 318 2.88 6.14 -29.95
CA ASP A 318 1.88 7.16 -30.27
C ASP A 318 1.40 7.94 -29.05
N LEU A 319 1.43 7.31 -27.86
CA LEU A 319 1.00 7.93 -26.60
C LEU A 319 2.18 8.53 -25.82
N MET A 320 3.31 7.82 -25.77
CA MET A 320 4.44 8.17 -24.90
C MET A 320 5.51 9.04 -25.58
N GLY A 321 5.46 9.18 -26.92
CA GLY A 321 6.45 9.93 -27.68
C GLY A 321 7.89 9.47 -27.39
N SER A 322 8.74 10.41 -26.97
CA SER A 322 10.16 10.16 -26.70
C SER A 322 10.42 9.35 -25.41
N LEU A 323 9.41 9.23 -24.54
CA LEU A 323 9.50 8.56 -23.23
C LEU A 323 8.99 7.10 -23.26
N VAL A 324 8.71 6.53 -24.45
CA VAL A 324 8.27 5.14 -24.60
C VAL A 324 9.20 4.15 -23.90
N ASN A 325 8.65 3.05 -23.41
CA ASN A 325 9.45 2.01 -22.79
C ASN A 325 10.43 1.35 -23.77
N LYS A 326 11.66 1.18 -23.29
CA LYS A 326 12.69 0.37 -23.95
C LYS A 326 12.30 -1.12 -23.86
N PRO A 327 12.77 -1.98 -24.79
CA PRO A 327 12.47 -3.41 -24.77
C PRO A 327 12.84 -4.08 -23.45
N LEU A 328 13.97 -3.72 -22.84
CA LEU A 328 14.37 -4.23 -21.52
C LEU A 328 13.36 -3.89 -20.42
N THR A 329 12.84 -2.65 -20.39
CA THR A 329 11.79 -2.23 -19.44
C THR A 329 10.50 -3.01 -19.69
N LYS A 330 10.14 -3.24 -20.95
CA LYS A 330 8.95 -4.03 -21.29
C LYS A 330 9.07 -5.47 -20.79
N ILE A 331 10.21 -6.13 -21.04
CA ILE A 331 10.47 -7.50 -20.59
C ILE A 331 10.43 -7.58 -19.07
N ALA A 332 11.12 -6.67 -18.37
CA ALA A 332 11.11 -6.62 -16.91
C ALA A 332 9.69 -6.47 -16.34
N GLY A 333 8.87 -5.60 -16.94
CA GLY A 333 7.48 -5.41 -16.52
C GLY A 333 6.63 -6.66 -16.70
N TRP A 334 6.76 -7.36 -17.83
CA TRP A 334 6.05 -8.63 -18.04
C TRP A 334 6.51 -9.73 -17.10
N ILE A 335 7.81 -9.83 -16.80
CA ILE A 335 8.34 -10.78 -15.80
C ILE A 335 7.71 -10.52 -14.43
N ILE A 336 7.65 -9.24 -14.00
CA ILE A 336 7.04 -8.84 -12.73
C ILE A 336 5.55 -9.22 -12.71
N THR A 337 4.80 -8.92 -13.77
CA THR A 337 3.38 -9.27 -13.86
C THR A 337 3.18 -10.79 -13.82
N SER A 338 3.96 -11.55 -14.60
CA SER A 338 3.88 -13.02 -14.61
C SER A 338 4.21 -13.63 -13.26
N LEU A 339 5.18 -13.08 -12.53
CA LEU A 339 5.50 -13.51 -11.16
C LEU A 339 4.32 -13.30 -10.21
N ILE A 340 3.69 -12.11 -10.22
CA ILE A 340 2.54 -11.80 -9.37
C ILE A 340 1.36 -12.73 -9.69
N VAL A 341 1.05 -12.89 -10.98
CA VAL A 341 -0.03 -13.79 -11.43
C VAL A 341 0.25 -15.24 -11.04
N GLY A 342 1.50 -15.69 -11.19
CA GLY A 342 1.93 -17.03 -10.78
C GLY A 342 1.77 -17.26 -9.28
N LEU A 343 2.22 -16.32 -8.45
CA LEU A 343 2.07 -16.40 -6.99
C LEU A 343 0.61 -16.42 -6.55
N ASN A 344 -0.23 -15.56 -7.14
CA ASN A 344 -1.66 -15.55 -6.88
C ASN A 344 -2.35 -16.86 -7.30
N ALA A 345 -1.93 -17.46 -8.42
CA ALA A 345 -2.45 -18.75 -8.88
C ALA A 345 -2.04 -19.90 -7.95
N VAL A 346 -0.79 -19.91 -7.47
CA VAL A 346 -0.32 -20.87 -6.46
C VAL A 346 -1.12 -20.72 -5.16
N LEU A 347 -1.34 -19.49 -4.70
CA LEU A 347 -2.16 -19.24 -3.52
C LEU A 347 -3.58 -19.79 -3.68
N LEU A 348 -4.25 -19.51 -4.81
CA LEU A 348 -5.57 -20.07 -5.09
C LEU A 348 -5.54 -21.61 -5.07
N TYR A 349 -4.55 -22.22 -5.71
CA TYR A 349 -4.40 -23.67 -5.71
C TYR A 349 -4.26 -24.24 -4.29
N LEU A 350 -3.42 -23.64 -3.44
CA LEU A 350 -3.22 -24.06 -2.05
C LEU A 350 -4.49 -23.89 -1.21
N THR A 351 -5.22 -22.78 -1.39
CA THR A 351 -6.49 -22.54 -0.72
C THR A 351 -7.57 -23.55 -1.14
N PHE A 352 -7.66 -23.88 -2.43
CA PHE A 352 -8.64 -24.85 -2.93
C PHE A 352 -8.28 -26.32 -2.62
N THR A 353 -7.00 -26.63 -2.44
CA THR A 353 -6.54 -27.99 -2.11
C THR A 353 -6.46 -28.28 -0.62
N GLY A 354 -6.72 -27.29 0.24
CA GLY A 354 -6.78 -27.47 1.70
C GLY A 354 -5.42 -27.62 2.38
N ASN A 355 -4.30 -27.41 1.66
CA ASN A 355 -2.95 -27.39 2.24
C ASN A 355 -2.60 -25.99 2.82
N SER A 356 -3.59 -25.33 3.41
CA SER A 356 -3.44 -24.01 4.04
C SER A 356 -2.74 -24.14 5.37
#